data_AF-A0AAP4FDD6-F1
#
_entry.id   AF-A0AAP4FDD6-F1
#
_cell.length_a   1.000
_cell.length_b   1.000
_cell.length_c   1.000
_cell.angle_alpha   90.00
_cell.angle_beta   90.00
_cell.angle_gamma   90.00
#
_symmetry.space_group_name_H-M   'P 1'
#
loop_
_entity.id
_entity.type
_entity.pdbx_description
1 polymer ?
#
loop_
_entity_poly.entity_id
_entity_poly.type
_entity_poly.pdbx_seq_one_letter_code
_entity_poly.pdbx_strand_id
1 'polypeptide(L)'
;MSLEHEHSSDLDQVTAALERVRGIVRLLRSECGWTSALTPQKLTPYLIEEAQEVHDAVAADAPDADLVAELGDVLFQILLHAEMGRERGAFDLDDIADALSAKLLRRNTHLFTPEGSLRPDPQRSAEAAEAAWAEAKKREKEARAHNDRYDGK
;
A
#
# COMPACT_ATOMS: atom_id res chain seq x y z
N MET A 1 -30.66 -5.62 -14.51
CA MET A 1 -29.53 -6.53 -14.28
C MET A 1 -28.52 -5.70 -13.53
N SER A 2 -28.40 -5.97 -12.23
CA SER A 2 -28.07 -4.99 -11.20
C SER A 2 -26.56 -4.81 -11.04
N LEU A 3 -26.13 -3.55 -10.90
CA LEU A 3 -24.76 -3.09 -10.65
C LEU A 3 -24.06 -3.80 -9.47
N GLU A 4 -24.83 -4.44 -8.58
CA GLU A 4 -24.34 -5.23 -7.45
C GLU A 4 -23.66 -6.54 -7.87
N HIS A 5 -24.01 -7.12 -9.03
CA HIS A 5 -23.41 -8.38 -9.50
C HIS A 5 -22.06 -8.16 -10.21
N GLU A 6 -21.87 -7.03 -10.89
CA GLU A 6 -20.59 -6.69 -11.54
C GLU A 6 -19.53 -6.31 -10.50
N HIS A 7 -19.86 -5.48 -9.50
CA HIS A 7 -18.91 -5.08 -8.45
C HIS A 7 -18.41 -6.25 -7.60
N SER A 8 -19.27 -7.25 -7.32
CA SER A 8 -18.85 -8.45 -6.58
C SER A 8 -17.89 -9.31 -7.38
N SER A 9 -18.12 -9.47 -8.69
CA SER A 9 -17.27 -10.27 -9.58
C SER A 9 -15.88 -9.65 -9.78
N ASP A 10 -15.80 -8.33 -9.88
CA ASP A 10 -14.52 -7.62 -10.06
C ASP A 10 -13.64 -7.69 -8.80
N LEU A 11 -14.26 -7.54 -7.62
CA LEU A 11 -13.56 -7.72 -6.34
C LEU A 11 -13.00 -9.14 -6.20
N ASP A 12 -13.79 -10.16 -6.58
CA ASP A 12 -13.36 -11.55 -6.56
C ASP A 12 -12.18 -11.80 -7.53
N GLN A 13 -12.20 -11.16 -8.71
CA GLN A 13 -11.12 -11.27 -9.69
C GLN A 13 -9.80 -10.63 -9.22
N VAL A 14 -9.86 -9.41 -8.67
CA VAL A 14 -8.68 -8.72 -8.13
C VAL A 14 -8.10 -9.48 -6.95
N THR A 15 -8.97 -9.96 -6.05
CA THR A 15 -8.57 -10.79 -4.90
C THR A 15 -7.87 -12.06 -5.38
N ALA A 16 -8.43 -12.75 -6.37
CA ALA A 16 -7.80 -13.92 -6.96
C ALA A 16 -6.45 -13.61 -7.62
N ALA A 17 -6.28 -12.44 -8.23
CA ALA A 17 -5.01 -12.02 -8.83
C ALA A 17 -3.92 -11.77 -7.78
N LEU A 18 -4.26 -11.05 -6.71
CA LEU A 18 -3.34 -10.79 -5.60
C LEU A 18 -2.97 -12.08 -4.84
N GLU A 19 -3.94 -12.96 -4.60
CA GLU A 19 -3.70 -14.29 -4.01
C GLU A 19 -2.72 -15.11 -4.83
N ARG A 20 -2.85 -15.10 -6.18
CA ARG A 20 -1.93 -15.83 -7.06
C ARG A 20 -0.50 -15.33 -6.92
N VAL A 21 -0.26 -14.02 -7.04
CA VAL A 21 1.11 -13.48 -6.95
C VAL A 21 1.67 -13.64 -5.53
N ARG A 22 0.86 -13.46 -4.48
CA ARG A 22 1.25 -13.71 -3.09
C ARG A 22 1.70 -15.16 -2.90
N GLY A 23 0.98 -16.12 -3.49
CA GLY A 23 1.35 -17.54 -3.49
C GLY A 23 2.68 -17.81 -4.23
N ILE A 24 2.91 -17.17 -5.37
CA ILE A 24 4.17 -17.28 -6.11
C ILE A 24 5.34 -16.74 -5.27
N VAL A 25 5.20 -15.57 -4.65
CA VAL A 25 6.25 -14.98 -3.80
C VAL A 25 6.58 -15.87 -2.61
N ARG A 26 5.57 -16.48 -1.97
CA ARG A 26 5.75 -17.48 -0.90
C ARG A 26 6.61 -18.66 -1.37
N LEU A 27 6.26 -19.24 -2.51
CA LEU A 27 7.00 -20.37 -3.08
C LEU A 27 8.42 -19.98 -3.47
N LEU A 28 8.63 -18.79 -4.03
CA LEU A 28 9.98 -18.30 -4.30
C LEU A 28 10.77 -18.19 -3.00
N ARG A 29 10.19 -17.61 -1.95
CA ARG A 29 10.85 -17.48 -0.64
C ARG A 29 11.19 -18.83 0.00
N SER A 30 10.39 -19.86 -0.19
CA SER A 30 10.66 -21.21 0.36
C SER A 30 11.59 -22.07 -0.51
N GLU A 31 11.44 -22.04 -1.84
CA GLU A 31 12.09 -22.99 -2.74
C GLU A 31 13.32 -22.43 -3.47
N CYS A 32 13.44 -21.11 -3.62
CA CYS A 32 14.53 -20.49 -4.37
C CYS A 32 15.60 -19.92 -3.43
N GLY A 33 16.82 -20.45 -3.54
CA GLY A 33 17.96 -20.06 -2.71
C GLY A 33 18.39 -18.60 -2.88
N TRP A 34 18.08 -17.97 -4.01
CA TRP A 34 18.34 -16.55 -4.22
C TRP A 34 17.36 -15.69 -3.42
N THR A 35 16.05 -15.89 -3.62
CA THR A 35 15.02 -15.12 -2.91
C THR A 35 15.06 -15.37 -1.42
N SER A 36 15.33 -16.60 -0.95
CA SER A 36 15.42 -16.90 0.48
C SER A 36 16.59 -16.19 1.18
N ALA A 37 17.69 -15.94 0.47
CA ALA A 37 18.87 -15.23 0.99
C ALA A 37 18.71 -13.70 1.05
N LEU A 38 17.62 -13.15 0.51
CA LEU A 38 17.29 -11.72 0.58
C LEU A 38 16.86 -11.34 2.01
N THR A 39 17.22 -10.11 2.39
CA THR A 39 16.79 -9.47 3.64
C THR A 39 16.21 -8.10 3.32
N PRO A 40 15.45 -7.47 4.23
CA PRO A 40 14.89 -6.14 3.97
C PRO A 40 15.95 -5.10 3.59
N GLN A 41 17.14 -5.17 4.18
CA GLN A 41 18.25 -4.26 3.89
C GLN A 41 18.84 -4.49 2.49
N LYS A 42 18.88 -5.74 2.04
CA LYS A 42 19.34 -6.07 0.68
C LYS A 42 18.32 -5.65 -0.38
N LEU A 43 17.03 -5.58 -0.02
CA LEU A 43 15.96 -5.17 -0.93
C LEU A 43 15.85 -3.66 -1.13
N THR A 44 16.28 -2.85 -0.15
CA THR A 44 16.20 -1.39 -0.22
C THR A 44 16.75 -0.75 -1.50
N PRO A 45 17.96 -1.10 -2.00
CA PRO A 45 18.44 -0.53 -3.25
C PRO A 45 17.54 -0.88 -4.45
N TYR A 46 17.10 -2.14 -4.55
CA TYR A 46 16.19 -2.57 -5.62
C TYR A 46 14.86 -1.82 -5.57
N LEU A 47 14.25 -1.65 -4.39
CA LEU A 47 13.02 -0.86 -4.26
C LEU A 47 13.20 0.60 -4.73
N ILE A 48 14.38 1.19 -4.55
CA ILE A 48 14.66 2.53 -5.06
C ILE A 48 14.78 2.51 -6.58
N GLU A 49 15.43 1.49 -7.14
CA GLU A 49 15.55 1.27 -8.58
C GLU A 49 14.16 1.12 -9.22
N GLU A 50 13.30 0.20 -8.75
CA GLU A 50 11.96 0.00 -9.31
C GLU A 50 11.11 1.28 -9.25
N ALA A 51 11.22 2.04 -8.16
CA ALA A 51 10.51 3.31 -8.01
C ALA A 51 11.02 4.39 -9.00
N GLN A 52 12.30 4.34 -9.35
CA GLN A 52 12.89 5.20 -10.37
C GLN A 52 12.47 4.76 -11.77
N GLU A 53 12.34 3.47 -12.04
CA GLU A 53 11.87 2.95 -13.33
C GLU A 53 10.40 3.33 -13.57
N VAL A 54 9.54 3.26 -12.55
CA VAL A 54 8.18 3.83 -12.62
C VAL A 54 8.22 5.33 -12.94
N HIS A 55 9.13 6.09 -12.30
CA HIS A 55 9.28 7.52 -12.60
C HIS A 55 9.69 7.77 -14.05
N ASP A 56 10.68 7.02 -14.53
CA ASP A 56 11.22 7.15 -15.88
C ASP A 56 10.17 6.78 -16.93
N ALA A 57 9.38 5.72 -16.71
CA ALA A 57 8.28 5.33 -17.59
C ALA A 57 7.23 6.43 -17.72
N VAL A 58 6.83 7.06 -16.60
CA VAL A 58 5.89 8.19 -16.61
C VAL A 58 6.50 9.43 -17.29
N ALA A 59 7.77 9.73 -16.99
CA ALA A 59 8.45 10.89 -17.56
C ALA A 59 8.65 10.79 -19.08
N ALA A 60 8.80 9.56 -19.59
CA ALA A 60 8.98 9.27 -21.00
C ALA A 60 7.66 9.16 -21.80
N ASP A 61 6.50 9.26 -21.15
CA ASP A 61 5.19 8.94 -21.75
C ASP A 61 5.21 7.53 -22.39
N ALA A 62 5.78 6.58 -21.65
CA ALA A 62 5.94 5.20 -22.11
C ALA A 62 4.57 4.51 -22.30
N PRO A 63 4.48 3.50 -23.18
CA PRO A 63 3.29 2.67 -23.31
C PRO A 63 2.81 2.13 -21.95
N ASP A 64 1.48 2.04 -21.77
CA ASP A 64 0.87 1.51 -20.54
C ASP A 64 1.40 0.12 -20.13
N ALA A 65 1.80 -0.70 -21.10
CA ALA A 65 2.38 -2.02 -20.83
C ALA A 65 3.69 -1.94 -20.04
N ASP A 66 4.53 -0.94 -20.33
CA ASP A 66 5.79 -0.73 -19.64
C ASP A 66 5.51 -0.22 -18.23
N LEU A 67 4.60 0.76 -18.08
CA LEU A 67 4.19 1.26 -16.76
C LEU A 67 3.59 0.15 -15.88
N VAL A 68 2.81 -0.76 -16.46
CA VAL A 68 2.25 -1.93 -15.74
C VAL A 68 3.35 -2.88 -15.29
N ALA A 69 4.41 -3.08 -16.08
CA ALA A 69 5.55 -3.89 -15.70
C ALA A 69 6.26 -3.29 -14.48
N GLU A 70 6.65 -2.01 -14.55
CA GLU A 70 7.38 -1.35 -13.46
C GLU A 70 6.55 -1.24 -12.16
N LEU A 71 5.25 -0.96 -12.28
CA LEU A 71 4.34 -1.00 -11.11
C LEU A 71 4.22 -2.42 -10.53
N GLY A 72 4.31 -3.44 -11.38
CA GLY A 72 4.37 -4.84 -10.98
C GLY A 72 5.61 -5.17 -10.17
N ASP A 73 6.76 -4.61 -10.53
CA ASP A 73 8.01 -4.82 -9.81
C ASP A 73 8.02 -4.09 -8.45
N VAL A 74 7.45 -2.88 -8.37
CA VAL A 74 7.18 -2.23 -7.08
C VAL A 74 6.24 -3.09 -6.20
N LEU A 75 5.19 -3.67 -6.77
CA LEU A 75 4.30 -4.58 -6.05
C LEU A 75 5.05 -5.84 -5.56
N PHE A 76 5.95 -6.39 -6.37
CA PHE A 76 6.79 -7.53 -5.98
C PHE A 76 7.67 -7.20 -4.76
N GLN A 77 8.28 -6.01 -4.73
CA GLN A 77 9.04 -5.55 -3.57
C GLN A 77 8.18 -5.47 -2.29
N ILE A 78 6.95 -4.93 -2.38
CA ILE A 78 6.01 -4.88 -1.26
C ILE A 78 5.69 -6.30 -0.76
N LEU A 79 5.40 -7.24 -1.67
CA LEU A 79 5.09 -8.62 -1.33
C LEU A 79 6.27 -9.36 -0.68
N LEU A 80 7.51 -9.12 -1.14
CA LEU A 80 8.71 -9.68 -0.50
C LEU A 80 8.87 -9.18 0.94
N HIS A 81 8.68 -7.87 1.18
CA HIS A 81 8.74 -7.31 2.52
C HIS A 81 7.62 -7.84 3.43
N ALA A 82 6.40 -7.96 2.92
CA ALA A 82 5.27 -8.54 3.62
C ALA A 82 5.53 -10.01 3.99
N GLU A 83 6.09 -10.79 3.06
CA GLU A 83 6.44 -12.19 3.27
C GLU A 83 7.50 -12.35 4.37
N MET A 84 8.58 -11.56 4.32
CA MET A 84 9.60 -11.55 5.39
C MET A 84 9.05 -11.04 6.72
N GLY A 85 8.07 -10.13 6.72
CA GLY A 85 7.31 -9.75 7.91
C GLY A 85 6.60 -10.95 8.51
N ARG A 86 5.90 -11.71 7.67
CA ARG A 86 5.09 -12.86 8.10
C ARG A 86 5.96 -14.01 8.61
N GLU A 87 7.05 -14.31 7.92
CA GLU A 87 8.04 -15.32 8.33
C GLU A 87 8.57 -15.07 9.77
N ARG A 88 8.62 -13.80 10.19
CA ARG A 88 9.04 -13.39 11.54
C ARG A 88 7.89 -13.25 12.55
N GLY A 89 6.64 -13.43 12.11
CA GLY A 89 5.44 -13.20 12.92
C GLY A 89 5.24 -11.74 13.34
N ALA A 90 5.76 -10.78 12.55
CA ALA A 90 5.76 -9.36 12.92
C ALA A 90 4.63 -8.55 12.27
N PHE A 91 4.40 -8.76 10.97
CA PHE A 91 3.33 -8.15 10.18
C PHE A 91 3.21 -8.90 8.85
N ASP A 92 2.12 -8.72 8.11
CA ASP A 92 2.00 -9.21 6.74
C ASP A 92 1.40 -8.17 5.78
N LEU A 93 0.89 -8.63 4.62
CA LEU A 93 0.31 -7.75 3.62
C LEU A 93 -0.99 -7.10 4.10
N ASP A 94 -1.77 -7.82 4.91
CA ASP A 94 -3.06 -7.35 5.40
C ASP A 94 -2.82 -6.21 6.40
N ASP A 95 -1.83 -6.36 7.28
CA ASP A 95 -1.39 -5.28 8.19
C ASP A 95 -0.96 -4.01 7.43
N ILE A 96 -0.23 -4.16 6.32
CA ILE A 96 0.20 -3.03 5.48
C ILE A 96 -1.02 -2.34 4.84
N ALA A 97 -1.93 -3.12 4.28
CA ALA A 97 -3.13 -2.61 3.61
C ALA A 97 -4.07 -1.91 4.61
N ASP A 98 -4.27 -2.46 5.80
CA ASP A 98 -5.09 -1.88 6.86
C ASP A 98 -4.48 -0.59 7.41
N ALA A 99 -3.16 -0.58 7.64
CA ALA A 99 -2.46 0.62 8.07
C ALA A 99 -2.56 1.75 7.03
N LEU A 100 -2.46 1.43 5.73
CA LEU A 100 -2.65 2.38 4.65
C LEU A 100 -4.09 2.86 4.58
N SER A 101 -5.07 1.96 4.62
CA SER A 101 -6.50 2.27 4.54
C SER A 101 -6.91 3.20 5.68
N ALA A 102 -6.57 2.86 6.92
CA ALA A 102 -6.83 3.70 8.08
C ALA A 102 -6.17 5.09 7.93
N LYS A 103 -4.94 5.16 7.40
CA LYS A 103 -4.27 6.45 7.14
C LYS A 103 -5.01 7.28 6.09
N LEU A 104 -5.45 6.66 4.99
CA LEU A 104 -6.18 7.35 3.93
C LEU A 104 -7.52 7.87 4.43
N LEU A 105 -8.28 7.08 5.19
CA LEU A 105 -9.56 7.53 5.76
C LEU A 105 -9.37 8.70 6.74
N ARG A 106 -8.38 8.62 7.63
CA ARG A 106 -8.07 9.73 8.56
C ARG A 106 -7.62 11.01 7.89
N ARG A 107 -6.92 10.93 6.75
CA ARG A 107 -6.42 12.11 6.01
C ARG A 107 -7.41 12.66 5.00
N ASN A 108 -8.46 11.89 4.66
CA ASN A 108 -9.47 12.25 3.67
C ASN A 108 -10.88 12.37 4.29
N THR A 109 -10.98 12.89 5.51
CA THR A 109 -12.25 13.10 6.24
C THR A 109 -13.21 14.10 5.57
N HIS A 110 -12.70 14.87 4.60
CA HIS A 110 -13.47 15.75 3.72
C HIS A 110 -14.32 14.96 2.71
N LEU A 111 -13.94 13.71 2.39
CA LEU A 111 -14.65 12.81 1.47
C LEU A 111 -15.30 11.62 2.15
N PHE A 112 -14.63 10.99 3.12
CA PHE A 112 -15.01 9.68 3.64
C PHE A 112 -15.51 9.72 5.10
N THR A 113 -16.41 8.79 5.42
CA THR A 113 -16.72 8.39 6.80
C THR A 113 -15.58 7.53 7.36
N PRO A 114 -15.48 7.37 8.69
CA PRO A 114 -14.48 6.48 9.29
C PRO A 114 -14.56 5.02 8.80
N GLU A 115 -15.74 4.59 8.34
CA GLU A 115 -16.01 3.24 7.83
C GLU A 115 -15.69 3.09 6.33
N GLY A 116 -15.19 4.15 5.67
CA GLY A 116 -14.72 4.09 4.30
C GLY A 116 -15.77 4.34 3.21
N SER A 117 -16.98 4.78 3.58
CA SER A 117 -17.99 5.21 2.62
C SER A 117 -17.89 6.71 2.33
N LEU A 118 -18.40 7.16 1.18
CA LEU A 118 -18.54 8.60 0.95
C LEU A 118 -19.46 9.22 2.00
N ARG A 119 -19.09 10.40 2.48
CA ARG A 119 -19.97 11.21 3.33
C ARG A 119 -21.21 11.66 2.55
N PRO A 120 -22.32 11.98 3.24
CA PRO A 120 -23.48 12.61 2.60
C PRO A 120 -23.16 13.97 1.96
N ASP A 121 -22.18 14.69 2.52
CA ASP A 121 -21.77 16.05 2.15
C ASP A 121 -20.27 16.14 1.78
N PRO A 122 -19.80 15.39 0.78
CA PRO A 122 -18.38 15.32 0.47
C PRO A 122 -17.88 16.65 -0.10
N GLN A 123 -16.85 17.21 0.53
CA GLN A 123 -16.15 18.39 0.01
C GLN A 123 -15.11 17.89 -0.98
N ARG A 124 -15.24 18.23 -2.27
CA ARG A 124 -14.39 17.65 -3.35
C ARG A 124 -13.29 18.58 -3.86
N SER A 125 -13.11 19.75 -3.24
CA SER A 125 -12.12 20.71 -3.71
C SER A 125 -10.70 20.33 -3.26
N ALA A 126 -9.70 20.73 -4.04
CA ALA A 126 -8.30 20.49 -3.70
C ALA A 126 -7.93 21.17 -2.38
N GLU A 127 -8.47 22.36 -2.11
CA GLU A 127 -8.25 23.11 -0.88
C GLU A 127 -8.78 22.34 0.35
N ALA A 128 -9.94 21.69 0.23
CA ALA A 128 -10.48 20.84 1.30
C ALA A 128 -9.57 19.63 1.55
N ALA A 129 -9.02 19.03 0.49
CA ALA A 129 -8.08 17.92 0.59
C ALA A 129 -6.78 18.32 1.29
N GLU A 130 -6.18 19.45 0.88
CA GLU A 130 -4.96 19.99 1.50
C GLU A 130 -5.17 20.32 2.98
N ALA A 131 -6.29 20.97 3.32
CA ALA A 131 -6.62 21.31 4.69
C ALA A 131 -6.78 20.07 5.58
N ALA A 132 -7.53 19.06 5.10
CA ALA A 132 -7.72 17.81 5.83
C ALA A 132 -6.40 17.06 6.03
N TRP A 133 -5.54 17.03 5.01
CA TRP A 133 -4.25 16.37 5.08
C TRP A 133 -3.27 17.06 6.06
N ALA A 134 -3.24 18.40 6.04
CA ALA A 134 -2.41 19.19 6.95
C ALA A 134 -2.82 19.00 8.42
N GLU A 135 -4.12 19.04 8.70
CA GLU A 135 -4.68 18.82 10.04
C GLU A 135 -4.37 17.41 10.55
N ALA A 136 -4.57 16.39 9.71
CA ALA A 136 -4.25 15.01 10.08
C ALA A 136 -2.76 14.82 10.37
N LYS A 137 -1.86 15.40 9.55
CA LYS A 137 -0.41 15.39 9.82
C LYS A 137 -0.05 16.05 11.14
N LYS A 138 -0.73 17.15 11.51
CA LYS A 138 -0.51 17.84 12.78
C LYS A 138 -0.87 16.93 13.97
N ARG A 139 -2.05 16.32 13.94
CA ARG A 139 -2.51 15.37 14.98
C ARG A 139 -1.58 14.17 15.12
N GLU A 140 -1.09 13.61 14.01
CA GLU A 140 -0.17 12.47 14.03
C GLU A 140 1.18 12.82 14.67
N LYS A 141 1.70 14.04 14.44
CA LYS A 141 2.91 14.52 15.11
C LYS A 141 2.70 14.68 16.61
N GLU A 142 1.57 15.25 17.01
CA GLU A 142 1.21 15.44 18.42
C GLU A 142 1.05 14.10 19.15
N ALA A 143 0.40 13.11 18.53
CA ALA A 143 0.24 11.77 19.08
C ALA A 143 1.56 11.02 19.25
N ARG A 144 2.49 11.11 18.27
CA ARG A 144 3.82 10.52 18.39
C ARG A 144 4.63 11.15 19.52
N ALA A 145 4.64 12.48 19.61
CA ALA A 145 5.30 13.20 20.69
C ALA A 145 4.71 12.91 22.08
N HIS A 146 3.42 12.57 22.14
CA HIS A 146 2.76 12.10 23.37
C HIS A 146 3.21 10.69 23.74
N ASN A 147 3.27 9.76 22.78
CA ASN A 147 3.67 8.37 23.05
C ASN A 147 5.15 8.27 23.48
N ASP A 148 6.04 9.03 22.84
CA ASP A 148 7.47 9.10 23.19
C ASP A 148 7.70 9.66 24.61
N ARG A 149 6.74 10.40 25.18
CA ARG A 149 6.80 10.92 26.56
C ARG A 149 6.46 9.88 27.63
N TYR A 150 5.79 8.78 27.28
CA TYR A 150 5.34 7.75 28.23
C TYR A 150 6.17 6.45 28.16
N ASP A 151 6.81 6.14 27.03
CA ASP A 151 7.70 4.97 26.88
C ASP A 151 9.13 5.18 27.45
N GLY A 152 9.37 6.31 28.13
CA GLY A 152 10.65 6.68 28.73
C GLY A 152 10.78 6.40 30.24
N LYS A 153 10.11 5.38 30.80
CA LYS A 153 10.25 4.98 32.22
C LYS A 153 10.64 3.53 32.40
#